data_AF-A0A5K1BSS8-F1
#
_entry.id   AF-A0A5K1BSS8-F1
#
_cell.length_a   1.000
_cell.length_b   1.000
_cell.length_c   1.000
_cell.angle_alpha   90.00
_cell.angle_beta   90.00
_cell.angle_gamma   90.00
#
_symmetry.space_group_name_H-M   'P 1'
#
loop_
_entity.id
_entity.type
_entity.pdbx_description
1 polymer ?
#
loop_
_entity_poly.entity_id
_entity_poly.type
_entity_poly.pdbx_seq_one_letter_code
_entity_poly.pdbx_strand_id
1 'polypeptide(L)'
;FERELPGVDAFVCTADPWKEPPLLVIGTVLSLMAYDYPPEKLSVYLSDDGGSDLTLYALLEASAFSKHWLPFCRKFKIEPRSPASFFSTNPDPPLTSSQEWSTMK
;
A
#
# COMPACT_ATOMS: atom_id res chain seq x y z
N PHE A 1 9.60 1.65 -23.82
CA PHE A 1 9.95 1.65 -22.38
C PHE A 1 8.96 0.87 -21.52
N GLU A 2 7.78 1.38 -21.11
CA GLU A 2 6.88 0.61 -20.20
C GLU A 2 6.46 -0.77 -20.74
N ARG A 3 6.22 -0.89 -22.05
CA ARG A 3 5.91 -2.18 -22.70
C ARG A 3 7.08 -3.17 -22.69
N GLU A 4 8.31 -2.71 -22.53
CA GLU A 4 9.54 -3.53 -22.50
C GLU A 4 9.94 -3.96 -21.09
N LEU A 5 9.27 -3.43 -20.06
CA LEU A 5 9.49 -3.84 -18.68
C LEU A 5 9.11 -5.32 -18.47
N PRO A 6 9.88 -6.12 -17.70
CA PRO A 6 9.53 -7.50 -17.40
C PRO A 6 8.31 -7.60 -16.46
N GLY A 7 7.78 -8.81 -16.27
CA GLY A 7 6.90 -9.07 -15.12
C GLY A 7 7.72 -9.07 -13.83
N VAL A 8 7.15 -8.55 -12.74
CA VAL A 8 7.74 -8.50 -11.41
C VAL A 8 6.76 -9.08 -10.40
N ASP A 9 7.22 -10.08 -9.66
CA ASP A 9 6.49 -10.66 -8.54
C ASP A 9 7.19 -10.25 -7.23
N ALA A 10 6.47 -9.54 -6.37
CA ALA A 10 6.95 -9.12 -5.07
C ALA A 10 6.32 -9.98 -3.97
N PHE A 11 7.16 -10.59 -3.14
CA PHE A 11 6.74 -11.40 -2.01
C PHE A 11 6.97 -10.64 -0.71
N VAL A 12 5.92 -10.47 0.08
CA VAL A 12 5.97 -10.02 1.47
C VAL A 12 5.75 -11.25 2.34
N CYS A 13 6.66 -11.52 3.25
CA CYS A 13 6.55 -12.64 4.18
C CYS A 13 6.48 -12.11 5.61
N THR A 14 5.61 -12.69 6.42
CA THR A 14 5.49 -12.43 7.85
C THR A 14 5.26 -13.74 8.59
N ALA A 15 5.66 -13.81 9.86
CA ALA A 15 5.54 -15.04 10.65
C ALA A 15 4.94 -14.81 12.05
N ASP A 16 5.06 -13.61 12.62
CA ASP A 16 4.58 -13.34 13.98
C ASP A 16 3.89 -11.97 14.05
N PRO A 17 2.55 -11.92 14.19
CA PRO A 17 1.79 -10.67 14.18
C PRO A 17 2.10 -9.76 15.38
N TRP A 18 2.78 -10.26 16.42
CA TRP A 18 3.19 -9.44 17.56
C TRP A 18 4.54 -8.75 17.31
N LYS A 19 5.46 -9.43 16.63
CA LYS A 19 6.75 -8.84 16.22
C LYS A 19 6.62 -7.99 14.96
N GLU A 20 5.71 -8.39 14.07
CA GLU A 20 5.42 -7.75 12.79
C GLU A 20 3.94 -7.36 12.76
N PRO A 21 3.58 -6.21 13.37
CA PRO A 21 2.18 -5.82 13.47
C PRO A 21 1.49 -5.82 12.09
N PRO A 22 0.27 -6.37 11.97
CA PRO A 22 -0.44 -6.46 10.69
C PRO A 22 -0.51 -5.14 9.92
N LEU A 23 -0.70 -4.02 10.62
CA LEU A 23 -0.77 -2.70 9.99
C LEU A 23 0.54 -2.31 9.28
N LEU A 24 1.69 -2.71 9.83
CA LEU A 24 3.01 -2.47 9.24
C LEU A 24 3.21 -3.34 7.98
N VAL A 25 2.83 -4.62 8.07
CA VAL A 25 2.88 -5.56 6.94
C VAL A 25 1.98 -5.05 5.80
N ILE A 26 0.75 -4.66 6.10
CA ILE A 26 -0.19 -4.10 5.13
C ILE A 26 0.27 -2.77 4.55
N GLY A 27 0.90 -1.90 5.35
CA GLY A 27 1.52 -0.67 4.84
C GLY A 27 2.56 -0.95 3.75
N THR A 28 3.32 -2.05 3.91
CA THR A 28 4.28 -2.52 2.90
C THR A 28 3.58 -3.03 1.65
N VAL A 29 2.52 -3.86 1.79
CA VAL A 29 1.71 -4.34 0.66
C VAL A 29 1.10 -3.18 -0.13
N LEU A 30 0.47 -2.21 0.55
CA LEU A 30 -0.11 -1.03 -0.10
C LEU A 30 0.95 -0.16 -0.79
N SER A 31 2.13 -0.02 -0.19
CA SER A 31 3.26 0.70 -0.79
C SER A 31 3.73 0.03 -2.08
N LEU A 32 3.81 -1.30 -2.12
CA LEU A 32 4.15 -2.07 -3.32
C LEU A 32 3.04 -1.95 -4.38
N MET A 33 1.77 -2.08 -4.01
CA MET A 33 0.65 -1.92 -4.94
C MET A 33 0.56 -0.52 -5.56
N ALA A 34 1.05 0.51 -4.85
CA ALA A 34 1.10 1.89 -5.32
C ALA A 34 2.38 2.22 -6.11
N TYR A 35 3.30 1.26 -6.25
CA TYR A 35 4.58 1.46 -6.93
C TYR A 35 4.38 1.90 -8.38
N ASP A 36 5.31 2.72 -8.88
CA ASP A 36 5.23 3.28 -10.23
C ASP A 36 5.68 2.24 -11.28
N TYR A 37 4.82 1.25 -11.50
CA TYR A 37 5.02 0.15 -12.43
C TYR A 37 3.71 -0.19 -13.16
N PRO A 38 3.76 -0.72 -14.40
CA PRO A 38 2.57 -1.19 -15.09
C PRO A 38 1.80 -2.22 -14.24
N PRO A 39 0.52 -1.96 -13.88
CA PRO A 39 -0.25 -2.82 -12.98
C PRO A 39 -0.40 -4.26 -13.48
N GLU A 40 -0.45 -4.46 -14.80
CA GLU A 40 -0.51 -5.77 -15.43
C GLU A 40 0.81 -6.55 -15.38
N LYS A 41 1.89 -5.92 -14.90
CA LYS A 41 3.23 -6.50 -14.79
C LYS A 41 3.74 -6.57 -13.35
N LEU A 42 2.99 -6.09 -12.37
CA LEU A 42 3.35 -6.16 -10.96
C LEU A 42 2.35 -7.04 -10.21
N SER A 43 2.82 -8.17 -9.69
CA SER A 43 2.05 -9.01 -8.78
C SER A 43 2.62 -8.86 -7.37
N VAL A 44 1.74 -8.77 -6.38
CA VAL A 44 2.14 -8.70 -4.96
C VAL A 44 1.52 -9.88 -4.22
N TYR A 45 2.35 -10.62 -3.50
CA TYR A 45 1.98 -11.79 -2.73
C TYR A 45 2.30 -11.56 -1.25
N LEU A 46 1.38 -11.93 -0.36
CA LEU A 46 1.60 -11.95 1.08
C LEU A 46 1.58 -13.42 1.55
N SER A 47 2.68 -13.87 2.12
CA SER A 47 2.80 -15.16 2.81
C SER A 47 2.83 -14.92 4.32
N ASP A 48 1.91 -15.54 5.05
CA ASP A 48 1.85 -15.47 6.51
C ASP A 48 2.05 -16.86 7.10
N ASP A 49 3.27 -17.12 7.58
CA ASP A 49 3.63 -18.39 8.21
C ASP A 49 3.01 -18.54 9.61
N GLY A 50 2.59 -17.43 10.22
CA GLY A 50 1.91 -17.39 11.51
C GLY A 50 0.42 -17.71 11.42
N GLY A 51 -0.15 -17.71 10.20
CA GLY A 51 -1.57 -17.97 9.98
C GLY A 51 -2.48 -17.04 10.77
N SER A 52 -2.12 -15.76 10.88
CA SER A 52 -2.77 -14.80 11.77
C SER A 52 -4.10 -14.31 11.21
N ASP A 53 -5.19 -14.56 11.94
CA ASP A 53 -6.51 -14.01 11.63
C ASP A 53 -6.49 -12.46 11.55
N LEU A 54 -5.63 -11.82 12.35
CA LEU A 54 -5.47 -10.37 12.33
C LEU A 54 -4.79 -9.88 11.05
N THR A 55 -3.81 -10.62 10.54
CA THR A 55 -3.13 -10.30 9.28
C THR A 55 -4.10 -10.46 8.11
N LEU A 56 -4.88 -11.54 8.11
CA LEU A 56 -5.93 -11.78 7.11
C LEU A 56 -7.00 -10.67 7.13
N TYR A 57 -7.49 -10.32 8.31
CA TYR A 57 -8.47 -9.24 8.47
C TYR A 57 -7.91 -7.90 7.98
N ALA A 58 -6.68 -7.56 8.38
CA ALA A 58 -6.03 -6.33 7.92
C ALA A 58 -5.86 -6.31 6.39
N LEU A 59 -5.52 -7.43 5.76
CA LEU A 59 -5.41 -7.54 4.30
C LEU A 59 -6.76 -7.33 3.61
N LEU A 60 -7.84 -7.89 4.17
CA LEU A 60 -9.20 -7.72 3.64
C LEU A 60 -9.62 -6.25 3.65
N GLU A 61 -9.45 -5.56 4.78
CA GLU A 61 -9.74 -4.13 4.92
C GLU A 61 -8.85 -3.29 3.98
N ALA A 62 -7.56 -3.64 3.87
CA ALA A 62 -6.64 -2.99 2.95
C ALA A 62 -7.05 -3.15 1.49
N SER A 63 -7.63 -4.29 1.10
CA SER A 63 -8.12 -4.51 -0.25
C SER A 63 -9.24 -3.52 -0.60
N ALA A 64 -10.14 -3.22 0.34
CA ALA A 64 -11.18 -2.22 0.17
C ALA A 64 -10.58 -0.82 0.11
N PHE A 65 -9.69 -0.49 1.04
CA PHE A 65 -9.01 0.81 1.10
C PHE A 65 -8.15 1.10 -0.13
N SER A 66 -7.50 0.09 -0.72
CA SER A 66 -6.62 0.23 -1.90
C SER A 66 -7.33 0.89 -3.09
N LYS A 67 -8.64 0.68 -3.22
CA LYS A 67 -9.46 1.29 -4.28
C LYS A 67 -9.47 2.82 -4.21
N HIS A 68 -9.24 3.38 -3.03
CA HIS A 68 -9.14 4.83 -2.79
C HIS A 68 -7.68 5.29 -2.75
N TRP A 69 -6.82 4.53 -2.06
CA TRP A 69 -5.42 4.91 -1.85
C TRP A 69 -4.58 4.88 -3.13
N LEU A 70 -4.70 3.86 -3.98
CA LEU A 70 -3.85 3.71 -5.16
C LEU A 70 -4.10 4.80 -6.22
N PRO A 71 -5.35 5.16 -6.57
CA PRO A 71 -5.61 6.32 -7.43
C PRO A 71 -5.09 7.64 -6.83
N PHE A 72 -5.25 7.83 -5.52
CA PHE A 72 -4.75 9.02 -4.82
C PHE A 72 -3.23 9.12 -4.93
N CYS A 73 -2.50 8.03 -4.66
CA CYS A 73 -1.05 7.97 -4.80
C CYS A 73 -0.58 8.37 -6.19
N ARG A 74 -1.21 7.81 -7.24
CA ARG A 74 -0.86 8.10 -8.64
C ARG A 74 -1.17 9.54 -9.02
N LYS A 75 -2.34 10.06 -8.64
CA LYS A 75 -2.79 11.42 -8.98
C LYS A 75 -1.89 12.49 -8.36
N PHE A 76 -1.52 12.32 -7.09
CA PHE A 76 -0.76 13.32 -6.34
C PHE A 76 0.73 13.00 -6.22
N LYS A 77 1.21 11.91 -6.87
CA LYS A 77 2.61 11.45 -6.83
C LYS A 77 3.13 11.35 -5.40
N ILE A 78 2.36 10.66 -4.56
CA ILE A 78 2.61 10.55 -3.12
C ILE A 78 3.91 9.79 -2.83
N GLU A 79 4.72 10.36 -1.94
CA GLU A 79 5.92 9.74 -1.38
C GLU A 79 6.03 10.10 0.13
N PRO A 80 6.31 9.14 1.02
CA PRO A 80 6.34 7.69 0.77
C PRO A 80 4.95 7.11 0.47
N ARG A 81 4.86 5.96 -0.21
CA ARG A 81 3.57 5.35 -0.62
C ARG A 81 2.85 4.54 0.47
N SER A 82 3.52 4.26 1.58
CA SER A 82 2.87 3.67 2.76
C SER A 82 1.99 4.74 3.42
N PRO A 83 0.67 4.50 3.64
CA PRO A 83 -0.23 5.50 4.20
C PRO A 83 0.24 6.02 5.57
N ALA A 84 0.58 5.11 6.48
CA ALA A 84 1.01 5.46 7.83
C ALA A 84 2.29 6.32 7.80
N SER A 85 3.25 5.95 6.96
CA SER A 85 4.49 6.72 6.79
C SER A 85 4.19 8.10 6.21
N PHE A 86 3.35 8.19 5.17
CA PHE A 86 3.01 9.43 4.51
C PHE A 86 2.34 10.44 5.44
N PHE A 87 1.29 10.02 6.15
CA PHE A 87 0.55 10.91 7.05
C PHE A 87 1.36 11.30 8.30
N SER A 88 2.35 10.48 8.70
CA SER A 88 3.26 10.84 9.78
C SER A 88 4.23 11.97 9.41
N THR A 89 4.60 12.08 8.13
CA THR A 89 5.57 13.09 7.64
C THR A 89 4.90 14.31 7.01
N ASN A 90 3.67 14.19 6.50
CA ASN A 90 2.94 15.24 5.81
C ASN A 90 1.58 15.48 6.48
N PRO A 91 1.50 16.33 7.53
CA PRO A 91 0.24 16.60 8.20
C PRO A 91 -0.73 17.45 7.37
N ASP A 92 -0.20 18.19 6.38
CA ASP A 92 -0.90 19.18 5.56
C ASP A 92 -1.30 18.65 4.17
N PRO A 93 -2.42 19.16 3.58
CA PRO A 93 -2.89 18.74 2.27
C PRO A 93 -1.90 19.06 1.13
N PRO A 94 -1.79 18.21 0.09
CA PRO A 94 -1.15 18.60 -1.15
C PRO A 94 -1.90 19.80 -1.73
N LEU A 95 -1.13 20.79 -2.20
CA LEU A 95 -1.56 22.15 -2.56
C LEU A 95 -2.79 22.26 -3.49
N THR A 96 -3.17 21.17 -4.15
CA THR A 96 -4.15 21.13 -5.24
C THR A 96 -5.51 20.52 -4.89
N SER A 97 -5.76 19.95 -3.70
CA SER A 97 -7.10 19.45 -3.34
C SER A 97 -7.31 19.22 -1.84
N SER A 98 -7.97 20.16 -1.15
CA SER A 98 -8.27 20.01 0.29
C SER A 98 -9.37 18.97 0.59
N GLN A 99 -10.28 18.74 -0.34
CA GLN A 99 -11.47 17.91 -0.14
C GLN A 99 -11.20 16.42 -0.37
N GLU A 100 -10.35 16.08 -1.36
CA GLU A 100 -9.84 14.71 -1.53
C GLU A 100 -8.88 14.34 -0.39
N TRP A 101 -8.08 15.31 0.08
CA TRP A 101 -7.22 15.13 1.25
C TRP A 101 -8.01 14.79 2.53
N SER A 102 -9.06 15.56 2.84
CA SER A 102 -9.85 15.36 4.06
C SER A 102 -10.61 14.04 4.08
N THR A 103 -10.86 13.45 2.91
CA THR A 103 -11.54 12.16 2.78
C THR A 103 -10.56 10.98 2.92
N MET A 104 -9.27 11.22 2.67
CA MET A 104 -8.23 10.19 2.71
C MET A 104 -7.54 10.07 4.07
N LYS A 105 -7.51 11.15 4.87
CA LYS A 105 -6.96 11.20 6.23
C LYS A 105 -7.98 10.74 7.26
#